data_AF-A0A0A2WHU1-F1
#
_entry.id   AF-A0A0A2WHU1-F1
#
_cell.length_a   1.000
_cell.length_b   1.000
_cell.length_c   1.000
_cell.angle_alpha   90.00
_cell.angle_beta   90.00
_cell.angle_gamma   90.00
#
_symmetry.space_group_name_H-M   'P 1'
#
loop_
_entity.id
_entity.type
_entity.pdbx_description
1 polymer ?
#
loop_
_entity_poly.entity_id
_entity_poly.type
_entity_poly.pdbx_seq_one_letter_code
_entity_poly.pdbx_strand_id
1 'polypeptide(L)'
;MSRSRLAATLAVVLFTMAFFAHAQSPSGSISGNATTGDVVDIKGADTGFHRELKIEKDGKYSVRQVPAGSYIVTVTRPDGSQVESVIEVRVGSAARVK
;
A
#
# COMPACT_ATOMS: atom_id res chain seq x y z
N MET A 1 -35.08 -25.08 43.00
CA MET A 1 -33.67 -24.65 42.87
C MET A 1 -32.99 -25.62 41.91
N SER A 2 -32.55 -25.35 40.70
CA SER A 2 -32.42 -24.13 39.88
C SER A 2 -32.37 -24.64 38.41
N ARG A 3 -33.32 -24.24 37.57
CA ARG A 3 -33.30 -24.45 36.10
C ARG A 3 -32.35 -23.47 35.39
N SER A 4 -31.38 -22.91 36.12
CA SER A 4 -30.68 -21.68 35.73
C SER A 4 -29.15 -21.80 35.74
N ARG A 5 -28.59 -23.00 35.60
CA ARG A 5 -27.13 -23.20 35.62
C ARG A 5 -26.52 -23.75 34.33
N LEU A 6 -27.32 -24.38 33.47
CA LEU A 6 -26.83 -24.94 32.19
C LEU A 6 -26.95 -23.95 31.01
N ALA A 7 -27.81 -22.94 31.10
CA ALA A 7 -27.88 -21.88 30.10
C ALA A 7 -26.74 -20.84 30.23
N ALA A 8 -26.01 -20.86 31.36
CA ALA A 8 -24.99 -19.86 31.67
C ALA A 8 -23.61 -20.16 31.07
N THR A 9 -23.34 -21.41 30.65
CA THR A 9 -22.03 -21.80 30.08
C THR A 9 -21.98 -21.66 28.55
N LEU A 10 -23.10 -21.78 27.84
CA LEU A 10 -23.14 -21.64 26.38
C LEU A 10 -23.12 -20.18 25.91
N ALA A 11 -23.51 -19.23 26.76
CA ALA A 11 -23.55 -17.81 26.42
C ALA A 11 -22.18 -17.13 26.40
N VAL A 12 -21.13 -17.73 26.99
CA VAL A 12 -19.79 -17.12 27.10
C VAL A 12 -18.92 -17.38 25.87
N VAL A 13 -19.20 -18.42 25.08
CA VAL A 13 -18.42 -18.73 23.86
C VAL A 13 -18.79 -17.82 22.67
N LEU A 14 -19.99 -17.24 22.67
CA LEU A 14 -20.47 -16.38 21.59
C LEU A 14 -20.00 -14.91 21.70
N PHE A 15 -19.33 -14.52 22.78
CA PHE A 15 -18.81 -13.16 22.96
C PHE A 15 -17.31 -13.02 22.66
N THR A 16 -16.63 -14.11 22.34
CA THR A 16 -15.21 -14.08 21.94
C THR A 16 -15.03 -14.10 20.43
N MET A 17 -16.06 -13.70 19.65
CA MET A 17 -15.85 -13.36 18.25
C MET A 17 -14.98 -12.11 18.24
N ALA A 18 -13.68 -12.38 18.28
CA ALA A 18 -12.59 -11.44 18.21
C ALA A 18 -13.00 -10.39 17.19
N PHE A 19 -13.05 -9.15 17.65
CA PHE A 19 -12.86 -8.03 16.76
C PHE A 19 -11.54 -8.32 16.06
N PHE A 20 -11.61 -8.94 14.89
CA PHE A 20 -10.60 -8.81 13.87
C PHE A 20 -10.63 -7.32 13.57
N ALA A 21 -9.86 -6.55 14.35
CA ALA A 21 -9.46 -5.23 13.95
C ALA A 21 -8.80 -5.47 12.60
N HIS A 22 -9.56 -5.25 11.53
CA HIS A 22 -8.97 -5.10 10.22
C HIS A 22 -7.93 -4.02 10.45
N ALA A 23 -6.67 -4.41 10.47
CA ALA A 23 -5.57 -3.46 10.34
C ALA A 23 -5.80 -2.85 8.97
N GLN A 24 -6.58 -1.77 8.94
CA GLN A 24 -6.76 -0.92 7.78
C GLN A 24 -5.39 -0.31 7.58
N SER A 25 -4.53 -1.08 6.91
CA SER A 25 -3.21 -0.64 6.53
C SER A 25 -3.50 0.59 5.68
N PRO A 26 -3.05 1.79 6.08
CA PRO A 26 -3.30 2.98 5.32
C PRO A 26 -2.52 2.86 4.01
N SER A 27 -3.15 2.23 3.02
CA SER A 27 -2.50 1.78 1.82
C SER A 27 -3.00 2.66 0.69
N GLY A 28 -2.17 3.61 0.29
CA GLY A 28 -2.38 4.43 -0.89
C GLY A 28 -1.97 3.70 -2.17
N SER A 29 -1.89 4.48 -3.24
CA SER A 29 -1.33 4.01 -4.51
C SER A 29 -0.47 5.10 -5.13
N ILE A 30 0.62 4.67 -5.75
CA ILE A 30 1.46 5.51 -6.60
C ILE A 30 1.11 5.15 -8.04
N SER A 31 0.83 6.15 -8.86
CA SER A 31 0.65 5.95 -10.29
C SER A 31 1.26 7.09 -11.08
N GLY A 32 1.76 6.76 -12.25
CA GLY A 32 2.38 7.69 -13.18
C GLY A 32 2.30 7.15 -14.60
N ASN A 33 2.78 7.94 -15.55
CA ASN A 33 3.00 7.49 -16.91
C ASN A 33 4.49 7.25 -17.11
N ALA A 34 4.82 6.20 -17.84
CA ALA A 34 6.19 5.88 -18.21
C ALA A 34 6.23 5.26 -19.62
N THR A 35 7.41 5.28 -20.22
CA THR A 35 7.68 4.74 -21.55
C THR A 35 8.36 3.38 -21.45
N THR A 36 8.22 2.58 -22.51
CA THR A 36 8.77 1.23 -22.61
C THR A 36 10.28 1.28 -22.44
N GLY A 37 10.81 0.42 -21.58
CA GLY A 37 12.21 0.36 -21.23
C GLY A 37 12.60 1.22 -20.03
N ASP A 38 11.72 2.10 -19.55
CA ASP A 38 11.95 2.81 -18.29
C ASP A 38 11.99 1.83 -17.12
N VAL A 39 12.80 2.16 -16.12
CA VAL A 39 12.84 1.49 -14.82
C VAL A 39 12.40 2.49 -13.76
N VAL A 40 11.30 2.19 -13.09
CA VAL A 40 10.73 3.01 -12.02
C VAL A 40 11.11 2.38 -10.68
N ASP A 41 12.00 3.03 -9.93
CA ASP A 41 12.39 2.66 -8.57
C ASP A 41 11.65 3.55 -7.57
N ILE A 42 10.97 2.93 -6.61
CA ILE A 42 10.17 3.61 -5.58
C ILE A 42 10.73 3.22 -4.23
N LYS A 43 11.26 4.20 -3.50
CA LYS A 43 11.83 4.03 -2.17
C LYS A 43 11.09 4.90 -1.15
N GLY A 44 10.58 4.27 -0.10
CA GLY A 44 10.04 4.98 1.06
C GLY A 44 11.17 5.48 1.94
N ALA A 45 11.17 6.77 2.27
CA ALA A 45 12.23 7.38 3.08
C ALA A 45 12.30 6.76 4.49
N ASP A 46 11.14 6.55 5.12
CA ASP A 46 11.04 6.09 6.51
C ASP A 46 10.26 4.78 6.67
N THR A 47 9.69 4.25 5.58
CA THR A 47 8.76 3.10 5.63
C THR A 47 9.43 1.76 5.31
N GLY A 48 10.68 1.77 4.83
CA GLY A 48 11.37 0.57 4.33
C GLY A 48 10.72 -0.05 3.08
N PHE A 49 9.72 0.60 2.50
CA PHE A 49 9.04 0.13 1.29
C PHE A 49 9.94 0.35 0.08
N HIS A 50 10.10 -0.69 -0.73
CA HIS A 50 10.85 -0.65 -1.97
C HIS A 50 10.11 -1.42 -3.07
N ARG A 51 9.99 -0.80 -4.25
CA ARG A 51 9.49 -1.44 -5.46
C ARG A 51 10.22 -0.92 -6.68
N GLU A 52 10.74 -1.85 -7.47
CA GLU A 52 11.27 -1.58 -8.81
C GLU A 52 10.29 -2.13 -9.84
N LEU A 53 9.99 -1.35 -10.87
CA LEU A 53 9.13 -1.75 -11.99
C LEU A 53 9.83 -1.46 -13.31
N LYS A 54 10.03 -2.50 -14.10
CA LYS A 54 10.42 -2.37 -15.50
C LYS A 54 9.18 -2.17 -16.36
N ILE A 55 9.17 -1.11 -17.15
CA ILE A 55 8.04 -0.75 -18.00
C ILE A 55 8.16 -1.52 -19.32
N GLU A 56 7.27 -2.49 -19.53
CA GLU A 56 7.27 -3.32 -20.74
C GLU A 56 6.44 -2.74 -21.88
N LYS A 57 5.54 -1.79 -21.56
CA LYS A 57 4.68 -1.13 -22.53
C LYS A 57 4.41 0.30 -22.09
N ASP A 58 4.40 1.22 -23.06
CA ASP A 58 4.05 2.61 -22.84
C ASP A 58 2.68 2.76 -22.17
N GLY A 59 2.62 3.63 -21.17
CA GLY A 59 1.37 4.04 -20.57
C GLY A 59 1.44 4.17 -19.06
N LYS A 60 0.28 3.97 -18.43
CA LYS A 60 0.11 4.19 -17.00
C LYS A 60 0.54 2.95 -16.21
N TYR A 61 1.43 3.15 -15.25
CA TYR A 61 1.73 2.15 -14.22
C TYR A 61 1.00 2.49 -12.91
N SER A 62 0.80 1.48 -12.07
CA SER A 62 0.25 1.68 -10.72
C SER A 62 0.80 0.67 -9.73
N VAL A 63 1.29 1.18 -8.62
CA VAL A 63 1.70 0.42 -7.45
C VAL A 63 0.67 0.64 -6.36
N ARG A 64 0.04 -0.45 -5.93
CA ARG A 64 -0.98 -0.43 -4.88
C ARG A 64 -0.38 -0.88 -3.55
N GLN A 65 -1.15 -0.73 -2.49
CA GLN A 65 -0.78 -1.13 -1.14
C GLN A 65 0.49 -0.41 -0.64
N VAL A 66 0.67 0.85 -1.06
CA VAL A 66 1.81 1.66 -0.64
C VAL A 66 1.47 2.28 0.72
N PRO A 67 2.24 2.03 1.79
CA PRO A 67 2.02 2.69 3.07
C PRO A 67 1.97 4.22 2.93
N ALA A 68 1.25 4.89 3.81
CA ALA A 68 1.33 6.35 3.87
C ALA A 68 2.73 6.79 4.33
N GLY A 69 3.29 7.82 3.70
CA GLY A 69 4.64 8.31 3.97
C GLY A 69 5.23 9.10 2.81
N SER A 70 6.48 9.52 2.96
CA SER A 70 7.26 10.17 1.91
C SER A 70 8.02 9.13 1.07
N TYR A 71 7.97 9.32 -0.25
CA TYR A 71 8.57 8.41 -1.23
C TYR A 71 9.40 9.19 -2.24
N ILE A 72 10.54 8.60 -2.58
CA ILE A 72 11.39 9.03 -3.69
C ILE A 72 11.12 8.06 -4.84
N VAL A 73 10.65 8.59 -5.96
CA VAL A 73 10.41 7.85 -7.20
C VAL A 73 11.48 8.25 -8.21
N THR A 74 12.32 7.31 -8.60
CA THR A 74 13.36 7.50 -9.60
C THR A 74 12.95 6.77 -10.88
N VAL A 75 12.82 7.51 -11.97
CA VAL A 75 12.60 6.94 -13.30
C VAL A 75 13.90 6.99 -14.07
N THR A 76 14.45 5.82 -14.37
CA THR A 76 15.64 5.67 -15.21
C THR A 76 15.19 5.28 -16.62
N ARG A 77 15.53 6.11 -17.60
CA ARG A 77 15.22 5.85 -19.01
C ARG A 77 16.27 4.93 -19.65
N PRO A 78 15.97 4.31 -20.80
CA PRO A 78 16.94 3.48 -21.54
C PRO A 78 18.22 4.21 -21.97
N ASP A 79 18.16 5.54 -22.13
CA ASP A 79 19.31 6.39 -22.45
C ASP A 79 20.22 6.70 -21.24
N GLY A 80 19.86 6.19 -20.06
CA GLY A 80 20.57 6.40 -18.81
C GLY A 80 20.20 7.69 -18.08
N SER A 81 19.32 8.52 -18.64
CA SER A 81 18.81 9.70 -17.94
C SER A 81 17.90 9.29 -16.78
N GLN A 82 18.01 10.03 -15.67
CA GLN A 82 17.23 9.78 -14.46
C GLN A 82 16.41 11.01 -14.10
N VAL A 83 15.16 10.77 -13.71
CA VAL A 83 14.25 11.78 -13.16
C VAL A 83 13.82 11.34 -11.77
N GLU A 84 14.13 12.15 -10.78
CA GLU A 84 13.74 11.90 -9.39
C GLU A 84 12.55 12.80 -9.01
N SER A 85 11.55 12.20 -8.37
CA SER A 85 10.33 12.87 -7.90
C SER A 85 10.04 12.47 -6.46
N VAL A 86 9.95 13.46 -5.57
CA VAL A 86 9.53 13.26 -4.19
C VAL A 86 8.01 13.40 -4.11
N ILE A 87 7.33 12.37 -3.60
CA ILE A 87 5.87 12.36 -3.45
C ILE A 87 5.46 11.93 -2.04
N GLU A 88 4.33 12.46 -1.59
CA GLU A 88 3.70 12.07 -0.33
C GLU A 88 2.51 11.16 -0.63
N VAL A 89 2.55 9.93 -0.09
CA VAL A 89 1.41 9.01 -0.13
C VAL A 89 0.62 9.21 1.14
N ARG A 90 -0.67 9.53 1.00
CA ARG A 90 -1.59 9.72 2.12
C ARG A 90 -2.65 8.63 2.12
N VAL A 91 -3.16 8.31 3.32
CA VAL A 91 -4.26 7.37 3.50
C VAL A 91 -5.47 7.85 2.71
N GLY A 92 -6.02 7.00 1.84
CA GLY A 92 -7.25 7.32 1.09
C GLY A 92 -7.10 8.32 -0.06
N SER A 93 -5.88 8.68 -0.48
CA SER A 93 -5.64 9.55 -1.65
C SER A 93 -4.62 8.95 -2.62
N ALA A 94 -4.87 9.08 -3.92
CA ALA A 94 -3.96 8.62 -4.97
C ALA A 94 -2.91 9.70 -5.24
N ALA A 95 -1.63 9.40 -5.00
CA ALA A 95 -0.53 10.29 -5.36
C ALA A 95 -0.26 10.19 -6.87
N ARG A 96 -0.24 11.35 -7.56
CA ARG A 96 0.10 11.43 -8.98
C ARG A 96 1.50 11.99 -9.13
N VAL A 97 2.37 11.22 -9.78
CA VAL A 97 3.65 11.72 -10.28
C VAL A 97 3.37 12.54 -11.55
N LYS A 98 3.96 13.74 -11.65
CA LYS A 98 3.94 14.59 -12.85
C LYS A 98 5.18 14.36 -13.68
#